data_AF-A0AAD3R9N3-F1
#
_entry.id   AF-A0AAD3R9N3-F1
#
_cell.length_a   1.000
_cell.length_b   1.000
_cell.length_c   1.000
_cell.angle_alpha   90.00
_cell.angle_beta   90.00
_cell.angle_gamma   90.00
#
_symmetry.space_group_name_H-M   'P 1'
#
loop_
_entity.id
_entity.type
_entity.pdbx_description
1 polymer ?
#
loop_
_entity_poly.entity_id
_entity_poly.type
_entity_poly.pdbx_seq_one_letter_code
_entity_poly.pdbx_strand_id
1 'polypeptide(L)' 'MMDEARWQVGGIEVWNPAFDVTPHQLITGGIITELGVFLPSELQAALTGRLTAL' A
#
# COMPACT_ATOMS: atom_id res chain seq x y z
N MET A 1 35.94 -16.94 7.00
CA MET A 1 35.30 -16.05 6.02
C MET A 1 33.81 -16.13 6.32
N MET A 2 33.18 -14.98 6.56
CA MET A 2 31.96 -14.82 7.35
C MET A 2 30.85 -15.80 6.93
N ASP A 3 30.38 -16.59 7.89
CA ASP A 3 29.14 -17.36 7.80
C ASP A 3 28.01 -16.33 7.78
N GLU A 4 27.44 -16.09 6.59
CA GLU A 4 26.35 -15.13 6.41
C GLU A 4 25.23 -15.49 7.38
N ALA A 5 24.90 -14.58 8.29
CA ALA A 5 24.00 -14.85 9.40
C ALA A 5 22.62 -15.30 8.90
N ARG A 6 22.39 -16.62 8.86
CA ARG A 6 21.06 -17.20 8.69
C ARG A 6 20.30 -17.01 10.00
N TRP A 7 19.56 -15.91 10.12
CA TRP A 7 18.65 -15.63 11.24
C TRP A 7 17.34 -16.45 11.19
N GLN A 8 17.38 -17.64 10.58
CA GLN A 8 16.21 -18.49 10.39
C GLN A 8 16.49 -19.90 10.91
N VAL A 9 15.59 -20.40 11.76
CA VAL A 9 15.64 -21.76 12.29
C VAL A 9 15.41 -22.75 11.14
N GLY A 10 16.28 -23.76 11.04
CA GLY A 10 16.15 -24.80 10.02
C GLY A 10 14.85 -25.60 10.19
N GLY A 11 14.19 -25.93 9.08
CA GLY A 11 12.96 -26.73 9.06
C GLY A 11 11.66 -25.94 9.28
N ILE A 12 11.71 -24.60 9.33
CA ILE A 12 10.52 -23.76 9.43
C ILE A 12 10.23 -23.10 8.08
N GLU A 13 9.02 -23.33 7.55
CA GLU A 13 8.49 -22.57 6.42
C GLU A 13 8.11 -21.15 6.89
N VAL A 14 8.65 -20.13 6.22
CA VAL A 14 8.39 -18.73 6.56
C VAL A 14 7.48 -18.13 5.50
N TRP A 15 6.34 -17.59 5.95
CA TRP A 15 5.51 -16.71 5.14
C TRP A 15 5.73 -15.26 5.58
N ASN A 16 6.49 -14.51 4.77
CA ASN A 16 6.80 -13.09 5.01
C ASN A 16 6.40 -12.26 3.78
N PRO A 17 5.10 -12.10 3.50
CA PRO A 17 4.66 -11.23 2.42
C PRO A 17 5.04 -9.77 2.75
N ALA A 18 5.55 -9.04 1.76
CA ALA A 18 6.02 -7.67 1.97
C ALA A 18 4.88 -6.68 2.28
N PHE A 19 3.69 -6.93 1.74
CA PHE A 19 2.52 -6.06 1.86
C PHE A 19 1.23 -6.88 1.85
N ASP A 20 0.13 -6.23 2.26
CA ASP A 20 -1.23 -6.71 2.08
C ASP A 20 -2.05 -5.69 1.25
N VAL A 21 -3.34 -6.01 1.05
CA VAL A 21 -4.28 -5.12 0.39
C VAL A 21 -5.41 -4.82 1.35
N THR A 22 -5.66 -3.54 1.61
CA THR A 22 -6.81 -3.09 2.40
C THR A 22 -8.01 -2.83 1.47
N PRO A 23 -9.13 -3.56 1.61
CA PRO A 23 -10.36 -3.26 0.87
C PRO A 23 -10.85 -1.84 1.15
N HIS A 24 -11.21 -1.10 0.11
CA HIS A 24 -11.49 0.33 0.22
C HIS A 24 -12.66 0.68 1.15
N GLN A 25 -13.63 -0.22 1.33
CA GLN A 25 -14.75 -0.06 2.26
C GLN A 25 -14.31 0.09 3.74
N LEU A 26 -13.07 -0.27 4.07
CA LEU A 26 -12.48 -0.10 5.40
C LEU A 26 -11.76 1.25 5.58
N ILE A 27 -11.57 2.02 4.50
CA ILE A 27 -10.92 3.33 4.55
C ILE A 27 -11.99 4.40 4.84
N THR A 28 -12.33 4.58 6.12
CA THR A 28 -13.43 5.48 6.55
C THR A 28 -13.03 6.95 6.62
N GLY A 29 -11.74 7.26 6.79
CA GLY A 29 -11.21 8.63 6.88
C GLY A 29 -10.90 9.29 5.53
N GLY A 30 -11.06 8.56 4.42
CA GLY A 30 -10.62 9.00 3.09
C GLY A 30 -9.14 8.76 2.82
N ILE A 31 -8.73 9.02 1.58
CA ILE A 31 -7.38 8.88 1.05
C ILE A 31 -6.79 10.29 0.91
N ILE A 32 -5.68 10.54 1.60
CA ILE A 32 -5.00 11.84 1.59
C ILE A 32 -4.04 11.91 0.40
N THR A 33 -4.15 12.97 -0.39
CA THR A 33 -3.27 13.29 -1.53
C THR A 33 -2.83 14.76 -1.43
N GLU A 34 -1.94 15.20 -2.32
CA GLU A 34 -1.56 16.61 -2.46
C GLU A 34 -2.70 17.51 -2.95
N LEU A 35 -3.78 16.92 -3.49
CA LEU A 35 -4.94 17.64 -4.01
C LEU A 35 -6.09 17.76 -2.99
N GLY A 36 -5.95 17.12 -1.82
CA GLY A 36 -6.98 17.04 -0.79
C GLY A 36 -7.23 15.63 -0.29
N VAL A 37 -8.33 15.47 0.46
CA VAL A 37 -8.78 14.19 1.04
C VAL A 37 -10.01 13.72 0.28
N PHE A 38 -10.00 12.47 -0.20
CA PHE A 38 -11.06 11.92 -1.06
C PHE A 38 -11.59 10.58 -0.55
N LEU A 39 -12.89 10.33 -0.73
CA LEU A 39 -13.40 8.96 -0.59
C LEU A 39 -12.86 8.07 -1.72
N PRO A 40 -12.76 6.75 -1.51
CA PRO A 40 -12.27 5.85 -2.56
C PRO A 40 -13.02 5.95 -3.90
N SER A 41 -14.33 6.22 -3.85
CA SER A 41 -15.17 6.41 -5.04
C SER A 41 -14.91 7.71 -5.80
N GLU A 42 -14.29 8.69 -5.16
CA GLU A 42 -14.03 10.02 -5.73
C GLU A 42 -12.61 10.12 -6.32
N LEU A 43 -11.69 9.30 -5.81
CA LEU A 43 -10.27 9.41 -6.07
C LEU A 43 -9.92 9.36 -7.56
N GLN A 44 -10.55 8.46 -8.32
CA GLN A 44 -10.27 8.33 -9.75
C GLN A 44 -10.54 9.64 -10.49
N ALA A 45 -11.73 10.21 -10.31
CA ALA A 45 -12.14 11.45 -10.96
C ALA A 45 -11.24 12.63 -10.55
N ALA A 46 -10.90 12.73 -9.26
CA ALA A 46 -10.01 13.77 -8.73
C ALA A 46 -8.62 13.73 -9.38
N LEU A 47 -8.03 12.53 -9.50
CA LEU A 47 -6.70 12.36 -10.09
C LEU A 47 -6.72 12.59 -11.61
N THR A 48 -7.71 12.05 -12.33
CA THR A 48 -7.79 12.21 -13.78
C THR A 48 -8.09 13.64 -14.20
N GLY A 49 -8.95 14.35 -13.45
CA GLY A 49 -9.23 15.77 -13.71
C GLY A 49 -7.98 16.63 -13.58
N ARG A 50 -7.05 16.27 -12.67
CA ARG A 50 -5.75 16.94 -12.55
C ARG A 50 -4.81 16.61 -13.71
N LEU A 51 -4.71 15.35 -14.11
CA LEU A 51 -3.86 14.92 -15.23
C LEU A 51 -4.27 15.58 -16.55
N THR A 52 -5.55 15.86 -16.74
CA THR A 52 -6.05 16.59 -17.93
C THR A 52 -5.87 18.10 -17.85
N ALA A 53 -5.56 18.64 -16.67
CA ALA A 53 -5.35 20.08 -16.44
C ALA A 53 -3.87 20.48 -16.39
N LEU A 54 -2.95 19.53 -16.64
CA LEU A 54 -1.51 19.72 -16.83
C LEU A 54 -1.17 19.62 -18.32
#